data_AF-A0A0J9Y3P9-F1
#
_entry.id   AF-A0A0J9Y3P9-F1
#
_cell.length_a   1.000
_cell.length_b   1.000
_cell.length_c   1.000
_cell.angle_alpha   90.00
_cell.angle_beta   90.00
_cell.angle_gamma   90.00
#
_symmetry.space_group_name_H-M   'P 1'
#
loop_
_entity.id
_entity.type
_entity.pdbx_description
1 polymer ?
#
loop_
_entity_poly.entity_id
_entity_poly.type
_entity_poly.pdbx_seq_one_letter_code
_entity_poly.pdbx_strand_id
1 'polypeptide(L)'
;MKSLVWTIVPHQSYSHFMHSSSPTINSLNCFDNVIKAFHQMCFHFGQNPYILKYTYVFANLCNAGIDSETIIGAMFNTCKNIKIRGIL
;
A
#
# COMPACT_ATOMS: atom_id res chain seq x y z
N MET A 1 -2.44 7.53 15.72
CA MET A 1 -1.72 7.78 14.45
C MET A 1 -2.32 6.87 13.39
N LYS A 2 -3.09 7.39 12.43
CA LYS A 2 -3.56 6.58 11.30
C LYS A 2 -2.34 6.33 10.40
N SER A 3 -1.99 5.07 10.14
CA SER A 3 -0.89 4.75 9.23
C SER A 3 -1.27 5.18 7.81
N LEU A 4 -0.31 5.56 6.97
CA LEU A 4 -0.58 5.97 5.59
C LEU A 4 -1.40 4.93 4.81
N VAL A 5 -1.16 3.65 5.13
CA VAL A 5 -1.85 2.51 4.55
C VAL A 5 -3.35 2.52 4.87
N TRP A 6 -3.74 3.06 6.03
CA TRP A 6 -5.13 3.30 6.41
C TRP A 6 -5.81 4.44 5.64
N THR A 7 -5.13 5.16 4.76
CA THR A 7 -5.78 6.15 3.89
C THR A 7 -5.92 5.63 2.46
N ILE A 8 -5.10 4.64 2.09
CA ILE A 8 -5.10 4.01 0.77
C ILE A 8 -6.20 2.94 0.68
N VAL A 9 -6.46 2.22 1.78
CA VAL A 9 -7.48 1.15 1.81
C VAL A 9 -8.90 1.75 1.78
N PRO A 10 -9.87 1.16 1.05
CA PRO A 10 -11.25 1.64 1.03
C PRO A 10 -11.92 1.62 2.41
N HIS A 11 -12.69 2.67 2.75
CA HIS A 11 -13.20 2.86 4.12
C HIS A 11 -14.09 1.73 4.64
N GLN A 12 -14.85 1.09 3.77
CA GLN A 12 -15.75 0.00 4.15
C GLN A 12 -15.02 -1.34 4.40
N SER A 13 -13.74 -1.44 4.01
CA SER A 13 -13.00 -2.71 3.99
C SER A 13 -11.73 -2.68 4.84
N TYR A 14 -11.53 -1.63 5.65
CA TYR A 14 -10.34 -1.46 6.50
C TYR A 14 -10.07 -2.67 7.38
N SER A 15 -11.06 -3.12 8.15
CA SER A 15 -10.86 -4.20 9.12
C SER A 15 -10.48 -5.52 8.45
N HIS A 16 -11.07 -5.80 7.29
CA HIS A 16 -10.82 -7.02 6.52
C HIS A 16 -9.39 -7.05 5.96
N PHE A 17 -8.93 -5.96 5.35
CA PHE A 17 -7.60 -5.94 4.72
C PHE A 17 -6.45 -5.62 5.67
N MET A 18 -6.72 -5.04 6.84
CA MET A 18 -5.70 -4.69 7.83
C MET A 18 -5.46 -5.77 8.90
N HIS A 19 -6.39 -6.71 9.11
CA HIS A 19 -6.24 -7.75 10.14
C HIS A 19 -6.13 -9.17 9.58
N SER A 20 -6.47 -9.38 8.31
CA SER A 20 -6.18 -10.65 7.65
C SER A 20 -4.80 -10.56 7.02
N SER A 21 -3.87 -11.40 7.42
CA SER A 21 -2.64 -11.63 6.66
C SER A 21 -2.95 -12.70 5.63
N SER A 22 -3.01 -12.36 4.35
CA SER A 22 -3.10 -13.40 3.32
C SER A 22 -1.75 -14.11 3.19
N PRO A 23 -1.70 -15.45 3.35
CA PRO A 23 -0.45 -16.20 3.28
C PRO A 23 0.09 -16.30 1.84
N THR A 24 -0.72 -15.95 0.84
CA THR A 24 -0.37 -16.09 -0.59
C THR A 24 -0.74 -14.84 -1.38
N ILE A 25 0.10 -14.47 -2.33
CA ILE A 25 -0.17 -13.39 -3.28
C ILE A 25 -0.68 -14.04 -4.57
N ASN A 26 -2.00 -13.99 -4.80
CA ASN A 26 -2.62 -14.63 -5.96
C ASN A 26 -2.43 -13.79 -7.23
N SER A 27 -2.31 -12.47 -7.08
CA SER A 27 -2.06 -11.54 -8.18
C SER A 27 -0.71 -10.85 -8.02
N LEU A 28 0.36 -11.52 -8.48
CA LEU A 28 1.73 -11.01 -8.41
C LEU A 28 1.91 -9.71 -9.23
N ASN A 29 1.25 -9.60 -10.38
CA ASN A 29 1.35 -8.40 -11.23
C ASN A 29 0.72 -7.17 -10.55
N CYS A 30 -0.49 -7.32 -9.97
CA CYS A 30 -1.11 -6.25 -9.20
C CYS A 30 -0.22 -5.83 -8.03
N PHE A 31 0.27 -6.81 -7.27
CA PHE A 31 1.10 -6.55 -6.11
C PHE A 31 2.40 -5.81 -6.47
N ASP A 32 3.10 -6.28 -7.50
CA ASP A 32 4.36 -5.67 -7.95
C ASP A 32 4.17 -4.22 -8.41
N ASN A 33 3.12 -3.94 -9.21
CA ASN A 33 2.80 -2.58 -9.66
C ASN A 33 2.49 -1.64 -8.49
N VAL A 34 1.69 -2.12 -7.53
CA VAL A 34 1.31 -1.34 -6.34
C VAL A 34 2.50 -1.07 -5.44
N ILE A 35 3.38 -2.06 -5.23
CA ILE A 35 4.59 -1.91 -4.41
C ILE A 35 5.57 -0.93 -5.06
N LYS A 36 5.79 -1.03 -6.37
CA LYS A 36 6.64 -0.10 -7.12
C LYS A 36 6.09 1.33 -7.05
N ALA A 37 4.79 1.52 -7.22
CA ALA A 37 4.16 2.83 -7.10
C ALA A 37 4.29 3.38 -5.67
N PHE A 38 4.04 2.56 -4.65
CA PHE A 38 4.19 2.98 -3.26
C PHE A 38 5.63 3.40 -2.93
N HIS A 39 6.61 2.63 -3.42
CA HIS A 39 8.03 2.93 -3.27
C HIS A 39 8.38 4.32 -3.81
N GLN A 40 7.90 4.61 -5.02
CA GLN A 40 8.22 5.84 -5.74
C GLN A 40 7.43 7.05 -5.23
N MET A 41 6.16 6.88 -4.87
CA MET A 41 5.25 7.98 -4.58
C MET A 41 5.17 8.32 -3.09
N CYS A 42 5.34 7.34 -2.21
CA CYS A 42 5.07 7.52 -0.78
C CYS A 42 6.36 7.45 0.06
N PHE A 43 7.05 6.31 0.05
CA PHE A 43 8.24 6.09 0.85
C PHE A 43 9.18 5.06 0.20
N HIS A 44 10.48 5.38 0.19
CA HIS A 44 11.50 4.39 -0.17
C HIS A 44 11.64 3.32 0.92
N PHE A 45 11.52 2.05 0.54
CA PHE A 45 11.57 0.91 1.45
C PHE A 45 12.94 0.77 2.11
N GLY A 46 14.01 1.16 1.41
CA GLY A 46 15.37 1.18 1.95
C GLY A 46 15.58 2.19 3.10
N GLN A 47 14.75 3.24 3.17
CA GLN A 47 14.81 4.25 4.24
C GLN A 47 13.88 3.92 5.41
N ASN A 48 12.84 3.13 5.18
CA ASN A 48 11.87 2.77 6.20
C ASN A 48 11.42 1.30 6.08
N PRO A 49 12.21 0.35 6.63
CA PRO A 49 11.89 -1.07 6.55
C PRO A 49 10.60 -1.43 7.31
N TYR A 50 10.10 -0.58 8.22
CA TYR A 50 8.83 -0.84 8.91
C TYR A 50 7.64 -0.88 7.96
N ILE A 51 7.74 -0.21 6.80
CA ILE A 51 6.69 -0.20 5.79
C ILE A 51 6.54 -1.57 5.15
N LEU A 52 7.61 -2.37 5.06
CA LEU A 52 7.55 -3.73 4.52
C LEU A 52 6.54 -4.59 5.28
N LYS A 53 6.37 -4.35 6.59
CA LYS A 53 5.38 -5.05 7.42
C LYS A 53 3.94 -4.80 7.01
N TYR A 54 3.66 -3.76 6.24
CA TYR A 54 2.30 -3.43 5.79
C TYR A 54 2.03 -3.81 4.33
N THR A 55 3.02 -4.40 3.65
CA THR A 55 2.88 -4.79 2.24
C THR A 55 1.80 -5.86 2.06
N TYR A 56 1.57 -6.73 3.06
CA TYR A 56 0.48 -7.71 3.01
C TYR A 56 -0.89 -7.07 2.77
N VAL A 57 -1.10 -5.82 3.17
CA VAL A 57 -2.35 -5.10 2.91
C VAL A 57 -2.56 -4.90 1.41
N PHE A 58 -1.50 -4.57 0.66
CA PHE A 58 -1.58 -4.48 -0.80
C PHE A 58 -1.81 -5.83 -1.46
N ALA A 59 -1.19 -6.90 -0.92
CA ALA A 59 -1.49 -8.26 -1.37
C ALA A 59 -2.97 -8.60 -1.17
N ASN A 60 -3.55 -8.22 -0.03
CA ASN A 60 -4.97 -8.44 0.25
C ASN A 60 -5.89 -7.67 -0.70
N LEU A 61 -5.58 -6.41 -1.00
CA LEU A 61 -6.34 -5.60 -1.97
C LEU A 61 -6.32 -6.25 -3.36
N CYS A 62 -5.14 -6.68 -3.81
CA CYS A 62 -4.98 -7.38 -5.07
C CYS A 62 -5.70 -8.74 -5.09
N ASN A 63 -5.64 -9.50 -3.99
CA ASN A 63 -6.34 -10.78 -3.87
C ASN A 63 -7.87 -10.62 -3.84
N ALA A 64 -8.37 -9.47 -3.39
CA ALA A 64 -9.78 -9.12 -3.44
C ALA A 64 -10.26 -8.67 -4.84
N GLY A 65 -9.38 -8.69 -5.84
CA GLY A 65 -9.71 -8.29 -7.21
C GLY A 65 -9.78 -6.79 -7.42
N ILE A 66 -9.18 -5.98 -6.52
CA ILE A 66 -9.08 -4.54 -6.73
C ILE A 66 -7.93 -4.27 -7.70
N ASP A 67 -8.24 -3.58 -8.79
CA ASP A 67 -7.25 -3.27 -9.82
C ASP A 67 -6.14 -2.37 -9.29
N SER A 68 -4.92 -2.64 -9.74
CA SER A 68 -3.73 -1.88 -9.35
C SER A 68 -3.89 -0.38 -9.64
N GLU A 69 -4.55 0.01 -10.72
CA GLU A 69 -4.78 1.42 -11.08
C GLU A 69 -5.61 2.16 -10.03
N THR A 70 -6.63 1.50 -9.47
CA THR A 70 -7.48 2.09 -8.42
C THR A 70 -6.68 2.31 -7.15
N ILE A 71 -5.86 1.33 -6.77
CA ILE A 71 -4.99 1.40 -5.61
C ILE A 71 -3.94 2.50 -5.79
N ILE A 72 -3.31 2.57 -6.97
CA ILE A 72 -2.31 3.58 -7.31
C ILE A 72 -2.93 4.98 -7.34
N GLY A 73 -4.16 5.13 -7.85
CA GLY A 73 -4.89 6.41 -7.81
C GLY A 73 -5.16 6.90 -6.39
N ALA A 74 -5.56 6.00 -5.49
CA ALA A 74 -5.71 6.32 -4.06
C ALA A 74 -4.38 6.67 -3.39
N MET A 75 -3.30 5.96 -3.74
CA MET A 75 -1.94 6.28 -3.32
C MET A 75 -1.51 7.67 -3.77
N PHE A 76 -1.73 8.02 -5.04
CA PHE A 76 -1.33 9.31 -5.59
C PHE A 76 -1.96 10.47 -4.79
N ASN A 77 -3.26 10.40 -4.53
CA ASN A 77 -3.96 11.44 -3.75
C ASN A 77 -3.49 11.51 -2.29
N THR A 78 -3.18 10.36 -1.69
CA THR A 78 -2.72 10.28 -0.30
C THR A 78 -1.27 10.74 -0.15
N CYS A 79 -0.42 10.38 -1.10
CA CYS A 79 1.03 10.55 -0.99
C CYS A 79 1.54 11.87 -1.55
N LYS A 80 0.73 12.58 -2.36
CA LYS A 80 1.05 13.92 -2.90
C LYS A 80 1.43 14.95 -1.83
N ASN A 81 0.96 14.79 -0.59
CA ASN A 81 1.25 15.68 0.54
C ASN A 81 2.28 15.13 1.52
N ILE A 82 2.86 13.95 1.27
CA ILE A 82 3.96 13.44 2.07
C ILE A 82 5.20 14.21 1.64
N LYS A 83 5.58 15.24 2.40
CA LYS A 83 6.96 15.74 2.35
C LYS A 83 7.83 14.55 2.71
N ILE A 84 8.66 14.10 1.78
CA ILE A 84 9.69 13.07 2.00
C ILE A 84 10.56 13.56 3.16
N ARG A 85 10.22 13.17 4.40
CA ARG A 85 11.05 13.42 5.57
C ARG A 85 12.04 12.27 5.64
N GLY A 86 13.11 12.36 4.86
CA GLY A 86 14.08 11.27 4.80
C GLY A 86 15.23 11.41 3.80
N ILE A 87 15.47 12.60 3.24
CA ILE A 87 16.75 12.89 2.60
C ILE A 87 17.44 13.93 3.49
N LEU A 88 18.24 13.43 4.42
CA LEU A 88 19.31 14.15 5.09
C LEU A 88 20.60 13.55 4.57
#